data_AF-A0A8C6QDK8-F1
#
_entry.id   AF-A0A8C6QDK8-F1
#
_cell.length_a   1.000
_cell.length_b   1.000
_cell.length_c   1.000
_cell.angle_alpha   90.00
_cell.angle_beta   90.00
_cell.angle_gamma   90.00
#
_symmetry.space_group_name_H-M   'P 1'
#
loop_
_entity.id
_entity.type
_entity.pdbx_description
1 polymer ?
#
loop_
_entity_poly.entity_id
_entity_poly.type
_entity_poly.pdbx_seq_one_letter_code
_entity_poly.pdbx_strand_id
1 'polypeptide(L)'
;MTHTFYDTSSSASTASNRSRNRTRYRTKAMSSEVDESLFGGVKPLAHGQSNSPIVLLRDKHAIRKTLNALGVNRKPETIQLITRDMVRELIIPTDDPSGESLIISPEEFERIKWASQVLTKEELEAREQAFKKEKEAIMDAVTTRKKIMKQKEMVWNNKKLSDLEEVAKERAQNLLQRANKLRMEQEEELKDFSKIILNAKCHAIRDAQILEKQQIKKELDAEDKRLDLMMEVERQKSIQRQEEREMKRREERIRGKRHIVEQIQKNEEERSLLAELREQEKEQMLAYLERLQEEDLLDMERRHEEKLKMQAEIKRINDENQKQKAERMAQEQLADQLVMEFTKKKMAREAEFEAEQEKIRREKEKEIARLRAIQEKAQDYRAEQDALRAKRNQEAADREWRRKEKENAQKKMETEEKLRKSRLEQVAFKEHTLAVQVQRERDEFERILRAQREQIEKEKLEQEKKATGCLQHANELRRQVRENQQRQVQNRLATFEEGRRLKEEAQKRRERIEDIKKQKLEELRATGLPEKYCIEAEHKANILPTTSVN
;
A
#
# COMPACT_ATOMS: atom_id res chain seq x y z
N MET A 1 -54.24 11.43 53.05
CA MET A 1 -54.13 12.90 52.94
C MET A 1 -53.16 13.17 51.80
N THR A 2 -53.51 13.76 50.66
CA THR A 2 -54.20 15.05 50.36
C THR A 2 -53.29 16.27 50.53
N HIS A 3 -53.33 17.13 49.50
CA HIS A 3 -52.55 18.35 49.24
C HIS A 3 -51.15 18.15 48.62
N THR A 4 -50.85 18.42 47.34
CA THR A 4 -51.40 19.23 46.19
C THR A 4 -50.81 20.64 46.02
N PHE A 5 -50.48 20.95 44.75
CA PHE A 5 -50.41 22.28 44.13
C PHE A 5 -49.21 23.19 44.52
N TYR A 6 -48.70 24.08 43.63
CA TYR A 6 -49.00 24.30 42.19
C TYR A 6 -47.77 24.97 41.51
N ASP A 7 -47.54 24.67 40.22
CA ASP A 7 -47.15 25.56 39.09
C ASP A 7 -45.95 26.57 39.22
N THR A 8 -45.34 27.09 38.14
CA THR A 8 -45.93 27.47 36.83
C THR A 8 -44.93 27.44 35.67
N SER A 9 -45.46 27.20 34.44
CA SER A 9 -44.96 27.60 33.10
C SER A 9 -43.55 27.14 32.64
N SER A 10 -43.36 26.42 31.52
CA SER A 10 -43.80 26.66 30.10
C SER A 10 -43.09 27.85 29.43
N SER A 11 -42.86 27.90 28.11
CA SER A 11 -43.38 27.17 26.93
C SER A 11 -42.28 27.03 25.84
N ALA A 12 -42.41 26.48 24.62
CA ALA A 12 -43.49 25.94 23.76
C ALA A 12 -42.86 24.84 22.84
N SER A 13 -43.45 23.67 22.55
CA SER A 13 -44.51 23.35 21.56
C SER A 13 -44.24 23.86 20.13
N THR A 14 -44.44 23.10 19.05
CA THR A 14 -45.57 22.22 18.63
C THR A 14 -45.11 20.80 18.21
N ALA A 15 -45.86 19.69 18.39
CA ALA A 15 -47.24 19.33 18.03
C ALA A 15 -47.44 19.10 16.51
N SER A 16 -48.20 18.10 16.01
CA SER A 16 -48.83 16.91 16.61
C SER A 16 -49.54 16.08 15.51
N ASN A 17 -49.76 14.76 15.68
CA ASN A 17 -51.07 14.17 15.34
C ASN A 17 -51.36 12.76 15.91
N ARG A 18 -52.64 12.37 15.83
CA ARG A 18 -53.23 11.16 16.44
C ARG A 18 -53.41 9.99 15.45
N SER A 19 -53.81 8.84 16.01
CA SER A 19 -54.93 7.99 15.55
C SER A 19 -54.67 6.66 14.81
N ARG A 20 -54.82 5.58 15.59
CA ARG A 20 -55.55 4.33 15.30
C ARG A 20 -54.99 3.28 14.32
N ASN A 21 -55.07 2.05 14.81
CA ASN A 21 -54.94 0.77 14.11
C ASN A 21 -55.69 0.72 12.76
N ARG A 22 -55.04 0.19 11.72
CA ARG A 22 -55.72 -0.67 10.74
C ARG A 22 -54.75 -1.69 10.15
N THR A 23 -55.11 -2.97 10.25
CA THR A 23 -54.40 -4.08 9.60
C THR A 23 -54.33 -3.84 8.09
N ARG A 24 -53.13 -3.91 7.49
CA ARG A 24 -52.93 -3.98 6.04
C ARG A 24 -51.82 -4.97 5.73
N TYR A 25 -51.94 -5.64 4.59
CA TYR A 25 -51.03 -6.69 4.17
C TYR A 25 -49.63 -6.14 3.85
N ARG A 26 -48.60 -6.93 4.16
CA ARG A 26 -47.21 -6.62 3.82
C ARG A 26 -46.97 -6.87 2.32
N THR A 27 -47.00 -5.81 1.53
CA THR A 27 -46.53 -5.84 0.13
C THR A 27 -45.09 -6.33 0.10
N LYS A 28 -44.79 -7.37 -0.69
CA LYS A 28 -43.40 -7.71 -1.05
C LYS A 28 -42.88 -6.71 -2.09
N ALA A 29 -41.57 -6.52 -2.15
CA ALA A 29 -40.94 -5.75 -3.22
C ALA A 29 -41.27 -6.37 -4.59
N MET A 30 -41.46 -5.53 -5.62
CA MET A 30 -41.72 -5.99 -6.99
C MET A 30 -40.44 -6.35 -7.77
N SER A 31 -39.27 -6.08 -7.19
CA SER A 31 -37.98 -6.56 -7.66
C SER A 31 -37.12 -6.96 -6.45
N SER A 32 -36.91 -8.26 -6.31
CA SER A 32 -35.75 -8.81 -5.61
C SER A 32 -35.01 -9.67 -6.62
N GLU A 33 -33.90 -9.16 -7.14
CA GLU A 33 -33.00 -9.94 -7.98
C GLU A 33 -32.37 -11.02 -7.10
N VAL A 34 -32.90 -12.23 -7.21
CA VAL A 34 -32.30 -13.43 -6.63
C VAL A 34 -31.39 -14.02 -7.68
N ASP A 35 -30.15 -14.29 -7.29
CA ASP A 35 -29.13 -14.85 -8.17
C ASP A 35 -29.49 -16.30 -8.57
N GLU A 36 -30.04 -16.48 -9.77
CA GLU A 36 -30.41 -17.80 -10.30
C GLU A 36 -29.20 -18.65 -10.73
N SER A 37 -27.95 -18.15 -10.62
CA SER A 37 -26.76 -18.96 -10.92
C SER A 37 -26.56 -20.15 -9.96
N LEU A 38 -27.27 -20.18 -8.82
CA LEU A 38 -27.23 -21.28 -7.86
C LEU A 38 -27.98 -22.56 -8.31
N PHE A 39 -28.87 -22.46 -9.30
CA PHE A 39 -29.61 -23.61 -9.86
C PHE A 39 -29.60 -23.57 -11.39
N GLY A 40 -28.51 -24.08 -11.98
CA GLY A 40 -28.20 -23.96 -13.40
C GLY A 40 -29.35 -24.32 -14.36
N GLY A 41 -29.76 -23.35 -15.17
CA GLY A 41 -30.83 -23.50 -16.17
C GLY A 41 -30.47 -24.44 -17.34
N VAL A 42 -31.47 -25.16 -17.86
CA VAL A 42 -31.29 -26.17 -18.92
C VAL A 42 -32.25 -25.93 -20.09
N LYS A 43 -31.70 -25.56 -21.25
CA LYS A 43 -32.33 -25.62 -22.60
C LYS A 43 -31.21 -25.69 -23.67
N PRO A 44 -31.48 -26.16 -24.90
CA PRO A 44 -32.18 -27.43 -25.19
C PRO A 44 -31.54 -28.20 -26.38
N LEU A 45 -31.63 -29.53 -26.41
CA LEU A 45 -31.76 -30.28 -27.68
C LEU A 45 -32.33 -31.69 -27.45
N ALA A 46 -32.74 -32.35 -28.54
CA ALA A 46 -33.45 -33.63 -28.55
C ALA A 46 -32.62 -34.77 -29.20
N HIS A 47 -33.16 -35.99 -29.09
CA HIS A 47 -32.65 -37.27 -29.64
C HIS A 47 -31.37 -37.86 -29.01
N GLY A 48 -31.30 -39.20 -28.95
CA GLY A 48 -30.02 -39.91 -28.71
C GLY A 48 -29.95 -40.99 -27.62
N GLN A 49 -30.90 -41.94 -27.55
CA GLN A 49 -30.74 -43.32 -27.04
C GLN A 49 -29.96 -43.63 -25.72
N SER A 50 -30.64 -44.30 -24.79
CA SER A 50 -30.10 -45.33 -23.84
C SER A 50 -28.99 -44.89 -22.84
N ASN A 51 -29.10 -45.14 -21.53
CA ASN A 51 -29.46 -46.43 -20.91
C ASN A 51 -30.10 -46.25 -19.52
N SER A 52 -30.72 -47.32 -19.04
CA SER A 52 -31.16 -47.58 -17.66
C SER A 52 -29.95 -47.87 -16.73
N PRO A 53 -30.10 -48.12 -15.40
CA PRO A 53 -31.34 -48.20 -14.61
C PRO A 53 -31.36 -47.39 -13.29
N ILE A 54 -32.56 -47.21 -12.74
CA ILE A 54 -32.78 -47.02 -11.29
C ILE A 54 -33.75 -48.09 -10.79
N VAL A 55 -33.58 -48.48 -9.53
CA VAL A 55 -34.23 -49.65 -8.91
C VAL A 55 -35.70 -49.38 -8.55
N LEU A 56 -36.50 -50.43 -8.66
CA LEU A 56 -37.89 -50.56 -8.24
C LEU A 56 -38.17 -49.95 -6.85
N LEU A 57 -39.31 -49.25 -6.73
CA LEU A 57 -40.26 -49.56 -5.68
C LEU A 57 -41.62 -49.88 -6.33
N ARG A 58 -42.38 -50.79 -5.70
CA ARG A 58 -43.43 -51.59 -6.37
C ARG A 58 -44.79 -51.33 -5.75
N ASP A 59 -45.60 -50.47 -6.38
CA ASP A 59 -46.98 -50.22 -5.97
C ASP A 59 -48.00 -51.00 -6.84
N LYS A 60 -49.12 -51.40 -6.23
CA LYS A 60 -49.87 -52.62 -6.59
C LYS A 60 -51.09 -52.41 -7.50
N HIS A 61 -51.13 -51.31 -8.27
CA HIS A 61 -52.37 -50.81 -8.88
C HIS A 61 -52.44 -50.86 -10.43
N ALA A 62 -51.47 -51.46 -11.12
CA ALA A 62 -51.31 -51.32 -12.59
C ALA A 62 -51.75 -52.53 -13.47
N ILE A 63 -52.30 -53.61 -12.91
CA ILE A 63 -52.49 -54.89 -13.66
C ILE A 63 -53.77 -54.93 -14.52
N ARG A 64 -54.70 -53.98 -14.37
CA ARG A 64 -56.01 -53.97 -15.09
C ARG A 64 -56.03 -53.34 -16.49
N LYS A 65 -54.89 -53.22 -17.20
CA LYS A 65 -54.83 -52.57 -18.55
C LYS A 65 -54.00 -53.26 -19.63
N THR A 66 -53.41 -54.43 -19.39
CA THR A 66 -52.45 -55.06 -20.34
C THR A 66 -52.88 -56.45 -20.86
N LEU A 67 -54.18 -56.76 -20.86
CA LEU A 67 -54.73 -57.96 -21.51
C LEU A 67 -55.51 -57.69 -22.82
N ASN A 68 -55.65 -56.43 -23.22
CA ASN A 68 -56.34 -56.04 -24.47
C ASN A 68 -55.42 -56.05 -25.71
N ALA A 69 -54.29 -56.76 -25.67
CA ALA A 69 -53.23 -56.72 -26.69
C ALA A 69 -52.95 -58.05 -27.39
N LEU A 70 -53.56 -59.16 -26.97
CA LEU A 70 -53.48 -60.47 -27.62
C LEU A 70 -54.87 -60.83 -28.17
N GLY A 71 -55.16 -60.36 -29.38
CA GLY A 71 -56.47 -60.49 -30.00
C GLY A 71 -56.73 -61.88 -30.58
N VAL A 72 -57.59 -62.67 -29.91
CA VAL A 72 -58.23 -63.87 -30.49
C VAL A 72 -59.75 -63.72 -30.41
N ASN A 73 -60.26 -62.60 -30.92
CA ASN A 73 -61.69 -62.45 -31.18
C ASN A 73 -62.06 -63.32 -32.38
N ARG A 74 -62.45 -64.58 -32.14
CA ARG A 74 -63.13 -65.40 -33.15
C ARG A 74 -64.40 -64.65 -33.56
N LYS A 75 -64.48 -64.25 -34.83
CA LYS A 75 -65.73 -63.72 -35.40
C LYS A 75 -66.70 -64.91 -35.59
N PRO A 76 -68.01 -64.74 -35.32
CA PRO A 76 -68.98 -65.76 -35.68
C PRO A 76 -69.09 -65.85 -37.21
N GLU A 77 -69.42 -67.02 -37.73
CA GLU A 77 -69.55 -67.24 -39.16
C GLU A 77 -70.84 -66.61 -39.71
N THR A 78 -70.71 -65.94 -40.85
CA THR A 78 -71.80 -65.25 -41.55
C THR A 78 -71.93 -65.74 -42.98
N ILE A 79 -73.15 -66.07 -43.39
CA ILE A 79 -73.47 -66.43 -44.78
C ILE A 79 -74.24 -65.28 -45.43
N GLN A 80 -73.81 -64.88 -46.63
CA GLN A 80 -74.50 -63.89 -47.47
C GLN A 80 -75.57 -64.58 -48.32
N LEU A 81 -76.83 -64.17 -48.18
CA LEU A 81 -77.92 -64.58 -49.07
C LEU A 81 -78.22 -63.46 -50.07
N ILE A 82 -78.13 -63.81 -51.35
CA ILE A 82 -78.36 -62.92 -52.49
C ILE A 82 -79.67 -63.32 -53.16
N THR A 83 -80.70 -62.48 -53.07
CA THR A 83 -81.89 -62.53 -53.94
C THR A 83 -81.98 -61.23 -54.74
N ARG A 84 -82.75 -61.23 -55.83
CA ARG A 84 -82.45 -60.39 -57.01
C ARG A 84 -82.31 -58.88 -56.81
N ASP A 85 -82.88 -58.30 -55.76
CA ASP A 85 -82.84 -56.84 -55.54
C ASP A 85 -82.08 -56.40 -54.27
N MET A 86 -81.75 -57.28 -53.30
CA MET A 86 -80.91 -56.94 -52.14
C MET A 86 -80.17 -58.16 -51.54
N VAL A 87 -78.95 -57.92 -51.02
CA VAL A 87 -78.16 -58.89 -50.24
C VAL A 87 -78.40 -58.71 -48.74
N ARG A 88 -78.40 -59.80 -47.97
CA ARG A 88 -78.41 -59.76 -46.48
C ARG A 88 -77.37 -60.71 -45.90
N GLU A 89 -76.76 -60.30 -44.79
CA GLU A 89 -75.87 -61.12 -43.97
C GLU A 89 -76.64 -61.67 -42.76
N LEU A 90 -76.46 -62.97 -42.47
CA LEU A 90 -76.99 -63.63 -41.28
C LEU A 90 -75.85 -64.25 -40.49
N ILE A 91 -75.81 -63.96 -39.18
CA ILE A 91 -74.85 -64.50 -38.21
C ILE A 91 -75.41 -65.80 -37.65
N ILE A 92 -74.58 -66.85 -37.58
CA ILE A 92 -74.96 -68.13 -36.96
C ILE A 92 -74.55 -68.12 -35.47
N PRO A 93 -75.50 -68.25 -34.51
CA PRO A 93 -75.16 -68.49 -33.11
C PRO A 93 -74.59 -69.90 -32.94
N THR A 94 -73.44 -70.03 -32.28
CA THR A 94 -72.80 -71.31 -31.97
C THR A 94 -72.75 -71.50 -30.45
N ASP A 95 -73.86 -71.96 -29.87
CA ASP A 95 -73.91 -72.42 -28.49
C ASP A 95 -73.56 -73.91 -28.44
N ASP A 96 -72.39 -74.24 -27.88
CA ASP A 96 -71.95 -75.62 -27.62
C ASP A 96 -71.87 -75.87 -26.09
N PRO A 97 -72.31 -77.03 -25.57
CA PRO A 97 -73.14 -76.99 -24.37
C PRO A 97 -72.61 -77.90 -23.24
N SER A 98 -71.72 -77.39 -22.36
CA SER A 98 -71.34 -78.11 -21.14
C SER A 98 -70.83 -77.27 -19.95
N GLY A 99 -70.45 -76.01 -20.12
CA GLY A 99 -70.17 -75.05 -19.02
C GLY A 99 -68.93 -75.29 -18.13
N GLU A 100 -68.40 -76.51 -18.03
CA GLU A 100 -67.43 -76.91 -16.99
C GLU A 100 -66.06 -77.36 -17.55
N SER A 101 -65.34 -76.47 -18.25
CA SER A 101 -63.92 -76.71 -18.53
C SER A 101 -63.08 -75.42 -18.54
N LEU A 102 -61.92 -75.45 -17.89
CA LEU A 102 -61.00 -74.31 -17.76
C LEU A 102 -59.71 -74.58 -18.53
N ILE A 103 -59.53 -73.90 -19.67
CA ILE A 103 -58.34 -74.02 -20.50
C ILE A 103 -57.25 -73.07 -19.97
N ILE A 104 -56.19 -73.62 -19.38
CA ILE A 104 -55.04 -72.88 -18.83
C ILE A 104 -53.90 -72.84 -19.86
N SER A 105 -53.20 -71.71 -19.98
CA SER A 105 -52.07 -71.58 -20.90
C SER A 105 -50.80 -72.31 -20.40
N PRO A 106 -49.90 -72.77 -21.30
CA PRO A 106 -48.64 -73.40 -20.89
C PRO A 106 -47.77 -72.50 -20.01
N GLU A 107 -47.77 -71.19 -20.27
CA GLU A 107 -47.06 -70.18 -19.48
C GLU A 107 -47.64 -69.96 -18.08
N GLU A 108 -48.91 -70.27 -17.86
CA GLU A 108 -49.54 -70.25 -16.55
C GLU A 108 -49.32 -71.58 -15.83
N PHE A 109 -49.36 -72.71 -16.55
CA PHE A 109 -49.00 -74.01 -16.00
C PHE A 109 -47.54 -74.05 -15.49
N GLU A 110 -46.57 -73.61 -16.31
CA GLU A 110 -45.17 -73.42 -15.90
C GLU A 110 -45.08 -72.49 -14.68
N ARG A 111 -45.74 -71.34 -14.70
CA ARG A 111 -45.71 -70.35 -13.60
C ARG A 111 -46.30 -70.88 -12.30
N ILE A 112 -47.35 -71.69 -12.36
CA ILE A 112 -47.94 -72.40 -11.22
C ILE A 112 -46.97 -73.48 -10.70
N LYS A 113 -46.32 -74.23 -11.60
CA LYS A 113 -45.32 -75.26 -11.28
C LYS A 113 -44.05 -74.68 -10.64
N TRP A 114 -43.58 -73.53 -11.12
CA TRP A 114 -42.47 -72.78 -10.50
C TRP A 114 -42.87 -72.12 -9.17
N ALA A 115 -44.14 -71.75 -8.99
CA ALA A 115 -44.65 -71.17 -7.74
C ALA A 115 -45.00 -72.21 -6.67
N SER A 116 -45.28 -73.46 -7.04
CA SER A 116 -45.53 -74.57 -6.11
C SER A 116 -44.26 -75.29 -5.65
N GLN A 117 -43.12 -75.08 -6.33
CA GLN A 117 -41.83 -75.63 -5.93
C GLN A 117 -41.27 -74.91 -4.70
N VAL A 118 -41.46 -75.49 -3.52
CA VAL A 118 -40.92 -74.99 -2.25
C VAL A 118 -39.39 -75.18 -2.22
N LEU A 119 -38.67 -74.10 -2.52
CA LEU A 119 -37.20 -74.05 -2.45
C LEU A 119 -36.70 -74.16 -1.00
N THR A 120 -35.57 -74.82 -0.81
CA THR A 120 -34.84 -74.80 0.46
C THR A 120 -34.16 -73.44 0.68
N LYS A 121 -33.78 -73.15 1.93
CA LYS A 121 -33.09 -71.89 2.28
C LYS A 121 -31.75 -71.74 1.55
N GLU A 122 -31.01 -72.83 1.42
CA GLU A 122 -29.70 -72.85 0.78
C GLU A 122 -29.80 -72.56 -0.73
N GLU A 123 -30.83 -73.06 -1.42
CA GLU A 123 -31.10 -72.75 -2.83
C GLU A 123 -31.52 -71.29 -3.05
N LEU A 124 -32.28 -70.72 -2.11
CA LEU A 124 -32.63 -69.29 -2.11
C LEU A 124 -31.39 -68.41 -1.92
N GLU A 125 -30.55 -68.72 -0.95
CA GLU A 125 -29.29 -68.00 -0.70
C GLU A 125 -28.31 -68.15 -1.87
N ALA A 126 -28.21 -69.33 -2.49
CA ALA A 126 -27.41 -69.56 -3.69
C ALA A 126 -27.91 -68.74 -4.89
N ARG A 127 -29.24 -68.67 -5.11
CA ARG A 127 -29.84 -67.81 -6.15
C ARG A 127 -29.61 -66.32 -5.87
N GLU A 128 -29.74 -65.87 -4.63
CA GLU A 128 -29.40 -64.50 -4.26
C GLU A 128 -27.91 -64.18 -4.47
N GLN A 129 -27.01 -65.09 -4.12
CA GLN A 129 -25.57 -64.91 -4.35
C GLN A 129 -25.21 -64.88 -5.84
N ALA A 130 -25.85 -65.72 -6.67
CA ALA A 130 -25.68 -65.68 -8.11
C ALA A 130 -26.13 -64.34 -8.70
N PHE A 131 -27.32 -63.86 -8.32
CA PHE A 131 -27.86 -62.57 -8.75
C PHE A 131 -27.04 -61.36 -8.27
N LYS A 132 -26.46 -61.43 -7.06
CA LYS A 132 -25.51 -60.43 -6.54
C LYS A 132 -24.23 -60.40 -7.38
N LYS A 133 -23.62 -61.56 -7.67
CA LYS A 133 -22.40 -61.68 -8.50
C LYS A 133 -22.64 -61.20 -9.94
N GLU A 134 -23.78 -61.52 -10.54
CA GLU A 134 -24.16 -61.04 -11.88
C GLU A 134 -24.28 -59.50 -11.90
N LYS A 135 -24.97 -58.93 -10.91
CA LYS A 135 -25.11 -57.48 -10.76
C LYS A 135 -23.76 -56.78 -10.53
N GLU A 136 -22.87 -57.38 -9.75
CA GLU A 136 -21.50 -56.88 -9.51
C GLU A 136 -20.68 -56.90 -10.80
N ALA A 137 -20.70 -58.01 -11.56
CA ALA A 137 -20.04 -58.11 -12.86
C ALA A 137 -20.55 -57.06 -13.88
N ILE A 138 -21.87 -56.81 -13.91
CA ILE A 138 -22.47 -55.74 -14.73
C ILE A 138 -21.99 -54.36 -14.25
N MET A 139 -21.92 -54.12 -12.94
CA MET A 139 -21.40 -52.86 -12.39
C MET A 139 -19.94 -52.65 -12.77
N ASP A 140 -19.08 -53.67 -12.71
CA ASP A 140 -17.67 -53.56 -13.08
C ASP A 140 -17.43 -53.43 -14.59
N ALA A 141 -18.25 -54.07 -15.44
CA ALA A 141 -18.29 -53.78 -16.87
C ALA A 141 -18.63 -52.31 -17.15
N VAL A 142 -19.51 -51.71 -16.34
CA VAL A 142 -19.84 -50.27 -16.42
C VAL A 142 -18.71 -49.39 -15.84
N THR A 143 -18.05 -49.76 -14.74
CA THR A 143 -16.94 -48.95 -14.19
C THR A 143 -15.71 -48.97 -15.09
N THR A 144 -15.36 -50.13 -15.67
CA THR A 144 -14.27 -50.26 -16.66
C THR A 144 -14.57 -49.48 -17.92
N ARG A 145 -15.79 -49.58 -18.50
CA ARG A 145 -16.19 -48.75 -19.64
C ARG A 145 -16.11 -47.25 -19.32
N LYS A 146 -16.53 -46.81 -18.12
CA LYS A 146 -16.38 -45.42 -17.66
C LYS A 146 -14.92 -44.98 -17.51
N LYS A 147 -14.04 -45.85 -16.98
CA LYS A 147 -12.57 -45.60 -16.89
C LYS A 147 -11.95 -45.42 -18.28
N ILE A 148 -12.27 -46.31 -19.23
CA ILE A 148 -11.78 -46.26 -20.61
C ILE A 148 -12.27 -44.99 -21.32
N MET A 149 -13.54 -44.60 -21.14
CA MET A 149 -14.05 -43.34 -21.72
C MET A 149 -13.32 -42.12 -21.16
N LYS A 150 -13.10 -42.04 -19.84
CA LYS A 150 -12.30 -40.95 -19.22
C LYS A 150 -10.85 -40.90 -19.71
N GLN A 151 -10.21 -42.05 -19.94
CA GLN A 151 -8.88 -42.11 -20.53
C GLN A 151 -8.88 -41.60 -21.98
N LYS A 152 -9.86 -41.99 -22.80
CA LYS A 152 -10.03 -41.48 -24.17
C LYS A 152 -10.34 -39.98 -24.19
N GLU A 153 -11.11 -39.48 -23.23
CA GLU A 153 -11.41 -38.06 -23.03
C GLU A 153 -10.15 -37.26 -22.69
N MET A 154 -9.31 -37.73 -21.76
CA MET A 154 -8.00 -37.13 -21.49
C MET A 154 -7.09 -37.13 -22.73
N VAL A 155 -7.03 -38.23 -23.48
CA VAL A 155 -6.23 -38.31 -24.72
C VAL A 155 -6.77 -37.37 -25.82
N TRP A 156 -8.10 -37.20 -25.92
CA TRP A 156 -8.72 -36.26 -26.86
C TRP A 156 -8.44 -34.80 -26.49
N ASN A 157 -8.49 -34.47 -25.19
CA ASN A 157 -8.14 -33.14 -24.68
C ASN A 157 -6.63 -32.84 -24.80
N ASN A 158 -5.80 -33.88 -24.91
CA ASN A 158 -4.36 -33.79 -25.18
C ASN A 158 -4.02 -33.82 -26.70
N LYS A 159 -4.98 -33.53 -27.58
CA LYS A 159 -4.67 -33.24 -28.99
C LYS A 159 -3.68 -32.08 -29.08
N LYS A 160 -2.72 -32.20 -30.00
CA LYS A 160 -1.91 -31.05 -30.43
C LYS A 160 -2.85 -29.96 -30.94
N LEU A 161 -2.48 -28.71 -30.68
CA LEU A 161 -3.23 -27.56 -31.14
C LEU A 161 -3.08 -27.41 -32.65
N SER A 162 -4.05 -26.75 -33.28
CA SER A 162 -3.90 -26.34 -34.68
C SER A 162 -2.81 -25.28 -34.79
N ASP A 163 -2.07 -25.25 -35.88
CA ASP A 163 -1.01 -24.27 -36.18
C ASP A 163 -1.49 -22.82 -35.96
N LEU A 164 -2.78 -22.54 -36.26
CA LEU A 164 -3.43 -21.24 -36.00
C LEU A 164 -3.61 -20.93 -34.51
N GLU A 165 -3.90 -21.95 -33.69
CA GLU A 165 -4.01 -21.86 -32.23
C GLU A 165 -2.64 -21.77 -31.56
N GLU A 166 -1.60 -22.42 -32.12
CA GLU A 166 -0.22 -22.27 -31.66
C GLU A 166 0.29 -20.85 -31.96
N VAL A 167 0.11 -20.34 -33.18
CA VAL A 167 0.43 -18.94 -33.52
C VAL A 167 -0.41 -17.95 -32.69
N ALA A 168 -1.67 -18.25 -32.37
CA ALA A 168 -2.48 -17.43 -31.46
C ALA A 168 -1.92 -17.45 -30.03
N LYS A 169 -1.47 -18.61 -29.53
CA LYS A 169 -0.81 -18.75 -28.22
C LYS A 169 0.53 -18.01 -28.18
N GLU A 170 1.36 -18.09 -29.21
CA GLU A 170 2.60 -17.32 -29.30
C GLU A 170 2.32 -15.82 -29.28
N ARG A 171 1.33 -15.33 -30.04
CA ARG A 171 0.92 -13.92 -30.02
C ARG A 171 0.44 -13.48 -28.64
N ALA A 172 -0.37 -14.31 -27.96
CA ALA A 172 -0.83 -14.05 -26.61
C ALA A 172 0.33 -14.06 -25.59
N GLN A 173 1.25 -15.03 -25.69
CA GLN A 173 2.45 -15.10 -24.84
C GLN A 173 3.37 -13.89 -25.06
N ASN A 174 3.63 -13.49 -26.31
CA ASN A 174 4.42 -12.31 -26.65
C ASN A 174 3.77 -11.02 -26.13
N LEU A 175 2.44 -10.91 -26.18
CA LEU A 175 1.70 -9.78 -25.60
C LEU A 175 1.78 -9.78 -24.07
N LEU A 176 1.65 -10.93 -23.41
CA LEU A 176 1.81 -11.07 -21.95
C LEU A 176 3.25 -10.81 -21.50
N GLN A 177 4.26 -11.27 -22.24
CA GLN A 177 5.67 -10.97 -22.00
C GLN A 177 5.95 -9.48 -22.16
N ARG A 178 5.41 -8.83 -23.21
CA ARG A 178 5.54 -7.37 -23.41
C ARG A 178 4.87 -6.59 -22.29
N ALA A 179 3.66 -6.98 -21.87
CA ALA A 179 2.96 -6.35 -20.75
C ALA A 179 3.74 -6.54 -19.43
N ASN A 180 4.31 -7.72 -19.19
CA ASN A 180 5.16 -7.98 -18.03
C ASN A 180 6.45 -7.15 -18.07
N LYS A 181 7.15 -7.08 -19.21
CA LYS A 181 8.35 -6.23 -19.39
C LYS A 181 8.04 -4.76 -19.07
N LEU A 182 6.99 -4.20 -19.68
CA LEU A 182 6.53 -2.84 -19.40
C LEU A 182 6.17 -2.64 -17.92
N ARG A 183 5.53 -3.63 -17.27
CA ARG A 183 5.22 -3.54 -15.83
C ARG A 183 6.48 -3.56 -14.95
N MET A 184 7.49 -4.34 -15.30
CA MET A 184 8.78 -4.33 -14.58
C MET A 184 9.55 -3.02 -14.84
N GLU A 185 9.54 -2.49 -16.07
CA GLU A 185 10.14 -1.19 -16.40
C GLU A 185 9.42 0.00 -15.71
N GLN A 186 8.24 -0.23 -15.13
CA GLN A 186 7.56 0.75 -14.25
C GLN A 186 8.01 0.69 -12.78
N GLU A 187 8.76 -0.34 -12.35
CA GLU A 187 9.34 -0.39 -11.00
C GLU A 187 10.36 0.74 -10.80
N GLU A 188 10.32 1.43 -9.65
CA GLU A 188 11.13 2.63 -9.40
C GLU A 188 12.64 2.35 -9.45
N GLU A 189 13.09 1.23 -8.85
CA GLU A 189 14.48 0.79 -8.93
C GLU A 189 14.97 0.56 -10.37
N LEU A 190 14.09 0.12 -11.28
CA LEU A 190 14.43 -0.13 -12.68
C LEU A 190 14.35 1.14 -13.52
N LYS A 191 13.51 2.11 -13.15
CA LYS A 191 13.56 3.49 -13.69
C LYS A 191 14.86 4.19 -13.31
N ASP A 192 15.24 4.14 -12.03
CA ASP A 192 16.48 4.77 -11.56
C ASP A 192 17.72 4.09 -12.16
N PHE A 193 17.71 2.77 -12.26
CA PHE A 193 18.78 2.08 -12.98
C PHE A 193 18.81 2.42 -14.49
N SER A 194 17.65 2.63 -15.12
CA SER A 194 17.58 3.13 -16.50
C SER A 194 18.14 4.55 -16.65
N LYS A 195 17.99 5.44 -15.65
CA LYS A 195 18.66 6.75 -15.61
C LYS A 195 20.18 6.60 -15.53
N ILE A 196 20.68 5.65 -14.74
CA ILE A 196 22.13 5.35 -14.63
C ILE A 196 22.67 4.84 -15.98
N ILE A 197 21.98 3.90 -16.64
CA ILE A 197 22.32 3.42 -17.99
C ILE A 197 22.36 4.56 -19.01
N LEU A 198 21.34 5.44 -19.01
CA LEU A 198 21.29 6.58 -19.93
C LEU A 198 22.47 7.53 -19.70
N ASN A 199 22.80 7.82 -18.43
CA ASN A 199 23.92 8.68 -18.09
C ASN A 199 25.27 8.06 -18.52
N ALA A 200 25.47 6.75 -18.32
CA ALA A 200 26.65 6.03 -18.81
C ALA A 200 26.81 6.14 -20.34
N LYS A 201 25.71 6.04 -21.10
CA LYS A 201 25.70 6.29 -22.55
C LYS A 201 26.04 7.75 -22.90
N CYS A 202 25.50 8.73 -22.18
CA CYS A 202 25.84 10.14 -22.36
C CYS A 202 27.32 10.45 -22.05
N HIS A 203 27.91 9.80 -21.04
CA HIS A 203 29.34 9.93 -20.74
C HIS A 203 30.22 9.32 -21.84
N ALA A 204 29.90 8.12 -22.33
CA ALA A 204 30.64 7.50 -23.44
C ALA A 204 30.62 8.37 -24.71
N ILE A 205 29.45 8.93 -25.06
CA ILE A 205 29.31 9.85 -26.21
C ILE A 205 30.11 11.15 -25.99
N ARG A 206 30.06 11.72 -24.78
CA ARG A 206 30.80 12.96 -24.47
C ARG A 206 32.31 12.77 -24.58
N ASP A 207 32.85 11.68 -24.04
CA ASP A 207 34.29 11.43 -24.09
C ASP A 207 34.76 11.17 -25.54
N ALA A 208 33.93 10.52 -26.38
CA ALA A 208 34.17 10.42 -27.83
C ALA A 208 34.19 11.80 -28.51
N GLN A 209 33.18 12.64 -28.28
CA GLN A 209 33.12 14.02 -28.81
C GLN A 209 34.30 14.90 -28.36
N ILE A 210 34.84 14.67 -27.15
CA ILE A 210 36.04 15.35 -26.68
C ILE A 210 37.28 14.91 -27.47
N LEU A 211 37.40 13.62 -27.79
CA LEU A 211 38.49 13.09 -28.62
C LEU A 211 38.39 13.60 -30.07
N GLU A 212 37.20 13.56 -30.67
CA GLU A 212 36.91 14.13 -32.00
C GLU A 212 37.29 15.62 -32.04
N LYS A 213 36.85 16.42 -31.06
CA LYS A 213 37.20 17.84 -30.97
C LYS A 213 38.72 18.08 -30.80
N GLN A 214 39.44 17.19 -30.12
CA GLN A 214 40.90 17.24 -30.02
C GLN A 214 41.60 16.86 -31.34
N GLN A 215 41.04 15.94 -32.12
CA GLN A 215 41.55 15.59 -33.46
C GLN A 215 41.34 16.76 -34.42
N ILE A 216 40.11 17.27 -34.52
CA ILE A 216 39.76 18.45 -35.34
C ILE A 216 40.65 19.65 -34.97
N LYS A 217 40.91 19.91 -33.68
CA LYS A 217 41.84 20.99 -33.31
C LYS A 217 43.27 20.72 -33.79
N LYS A 218 43.79 19.49 -33.68
CA LYS A 218 45.15 19.16 -34.16
C LYS A 218 45.28 19.31 -35.68
N GLU A 219 44.22 19.01 -36.41
CA GLU A 219 44.16 19.15 -37.88
C GLU A 219 44.10 20.64 -38.29
N LEU A 220 43.27 21.45 -37.62
CA LEU A 220 43.25 22.91 -37.79
C LEU A 220 44.60 23.54 -37.41
N ASP A 221 45.13 23.21 -36.22
CA ASP A 221 46.45 23.64 -35.74
C ASP A 221 47.58 23.25 -36.72
N ALA A 222 47.38 22.27 -37.61
CA ALA A 222 48.37 21.82 -38.61
C ALA A 222 48.20 22.53 -39.96
N GLU A 223 46.96 22.75 -40.42
CA GLU A 223 46.71 23.51 -41.64
C GLU A 223 46.99 25.01 -41.45
N ASP A 224 46.69 25.59 -40.28
CA ASP A 224 47.09 26.96 -39.92
C ASP A 224 48.61 27.14 -40.04
N LYS A 225 49.41 26.20 -39.52
CA LYS A 225 50.88 26.20 -39.69
C LYS A 225 51.30 26.06 -41.15
N ARG A 226 50.54 25.33 -41.98
CA ARG A 226 50.80 25.20 -43.41
C ARG A 226 50.53 26.53 -44.14
N LEU A 227 49.47 27.23 -43.77
CA LEU A 227 49.14 28.57 -44.28
C LEU A 227 50.19 29.60 -43.84
N ASP A 228 50.59 29.62 -42.57
CA ASP A 228 51.66 30.49 -42.05
C ASP A 228 52.98 30.31 -42.82
N LEU A 229 53.39 29.06 -43.08
CA LEU A 229 54.59 28.77 -43.86
C LEU A 229 54.48 29.25 -45.31
N MET A 230 53.30 29.16 -45.95
CA MET A 230 53.09 29.71 -47.28
C MET A 230 53.11 31.24 -47.27
N MET A 231 52.47 31.89 -46.29
CA MET A 231 52.49 33.36 -46.14
C MET A 231 53.90 33.89 -45.87
N GLU A 232 54.70 33.21 -45.04
CA GLU A 232 56.10 33.57 -44.78
C GLU A 232 56.96 33.42 -46.04
N VAL A 233 56.77 32.35 -46.81
CA VAL A 233 57.43 32.17 -48.11
C VAL A 233 57.04 33.25 -49.11
N GLU A 234 55.78 33.71 -49.14
CA GLU A 234 55.37 34.84 -49.97
C GLU A 234 55.94 36.18 -49.48
N ARG A 235 56.02 36.40 -48.17
CA ARG A 235 56.66 37.56 -47.55
C ARG A 235 58.15 37.63 -47.91
N GLN A 236 58.87 36.52 -47.78
CA GLN A 236 60.28 36.40 -48.18
C GLN A 236 60.47 36.67 -49.68
N LYS A 237 59.65 36.06 -50.55
CA LYS A 237 59.66 36.37 -51.99
C LYS A 237 59.37 37.84 -52.28
N SER A 238 58.55 38.52 -51.45
CA SER A 238 58.23 39.94 -51.60
C SER A 238 59.42 40.84 -51.21
N ILE A 239 60.13 40.48 -50.13
CA ILE A 239 61.36 41.14 -49.69
C ILE A 239 62.47 40.96 -50.72
N GLN A 240 62.70 39.74 -51.22
CA GLN A 240 63.65 39.47 -52.31
C GLN A 240 63.34 40.33 -53.54
N ARG A 241 62.06 40.43 -53.94
CA ARG A 241 61.61 41.32 -55.02
C ARG A 241 61.79 42.82 -54.72
N GLN A 242 61.89 43.24 -53.45
CA GLN A 242 62.27 44.60 -53.07
C GLN A 242 63.80 44.79 -53.11
N GLU A 243 64.56 43.87 -52.53
CA GLU A 243 66.03 43.85 -52.54
C GLU A 243 66.60 43.86 -53.96
N GLU A 244 66.04 43.09 -54.89
CA GLU A 244 66.40 43.13 -56.32
C GLU A 244 66.22 44.54 -56.93
N ARG A 245 65.12 45.24 -56.60
CA ARG A 245 64.87 46.61 -57.07
C ARG A 245 65.77 47.62 -56.37
N GLU A 246 66.18 47.37 -55.12
CA GLU A 246 67.14 48.20 -54.40
C GLU A 246 68.57 48.02 -54.94
N MET A 247 68.96 46.79 -55.29
CA MET A 247 70.21 46.47 -55.96
C MET A 247 70.28 47.09 -57.35
N LYS A 248 69.22 47.01 -58.16
CA LYS A 248 69.13 47.71 -59.45
C LYS A 248 69.26 49.25 -59.26
N ARG A 249 68.50 49.85 -58.34
CA ARG A 249 68.64 51.28 -57.97
C ARG A 249 70.00 51.63 -57.35
N ARG A 250 70.75 50.67 -56.79
CA ARG A 250 72.11 50.87 -56.26
C ARG A 250 73.15 50.81 -57.37
N GLU A 251 73.02 49.87 -58.31
CA GLU A 251 73.83 49.82 -59.53
C GLU A 251 73.65 51.08 -60.37
N GLU A 252 72.41 51.54 -60.60
CA GLU A 252 72.11 52.77 -61.32
C GLU A 252 72.79 53.98 -60.66
N ARG A 253 72.71 54.10 -59.33
CA ARG A 253 73.44 55.14 -58.56
C ARG A 253 74.96 54.99 -58.65
N ILE A 254 75.50 53.77 -58.74
CA ILE A 254 76.94 53.54 -58.92
C ILE A 254 77.38 53.91 -60.35
N ARG A 255 76.59 53.59 -61.37
CA ARG A 255 76.83 54.00 -62.77
C ARG A 255 76.77 55.52 -62.91
N GLY A 256 75.73 56.15 -62.35
CA GLY A 256 75.63 57.61 -62.28
C GLY A 256 76.80 58.27 -61.53
N LYS A 257 77.22 57.71 -60.39
CA LYS A 257 78.43 58.19 -59.69
C LYS A 257 79.69 58.06 -60.55
N ARG A 258 79.87 56.95 -61.28
CA ARG A 258 81.02 56.77 -62.19
C ARG A 258 81.04 57.86 -63.27
N HIS A 259 79.93 58.10 -63.95
CA HIS A 259 79.85 59.16 -64.96
C HIS A 259 80.07 60.57 -64.39
N ILE A 260 79.62 60.86 -63.16
CA ILE A 260 79.93 62.13 -62.48
C ILE A 260 81.43 62.23 -62.15
N VAL A 261 82.09 61.14 -61.73
CA VAL A 261 83.55 61.13 -61.51
C VAL A 261 84.31 61.30 -62.83
N GLU A 262 83.90 60.62 -63.89
CA GLU A 262 84.45 60.78 -65.25
C GLU A 262 84.29 62.22 -65.77
N GLN A 263 83.17 62.88 -65.46
CA GLN A 263 82.95 64.30 -65.76
C GLN A 263 83.82 65.23 -64.89
N ILE A 264 83.98 64.92 -63.59
CA ILE A 264 84.89 65.69 -62.71
C ILE A 264 86.33 65.59 -63.21
N GLN A 265 86.80 64.39 -63.56
CA GLN A 265 88.14 64.18 -64.10
C GLN A 265 88.37 64.97 -65.39
N LYS A 266 87.43 64.93 -66.35
CA LYS A 266 87.51 65.75 -67.57
C LYS A 266 87.48 67.25 -67.29
N ASN A 267 86.64 67.69 -66.36
CA ASN A 267 86.61 69.09 -65.94
C ASN A 267 87.90 69.51 -65.20
N GLU A 268 88.60 68.57 -64.54
CA GLU A 268 89.89 68.80 -63.89
C GLU A 268 91.02 68.84 -64.92
N GLU A 269 91.00 67.98 -65.95
CA GLU A 269 91.88 68.01 -67.12
C GLU A 269 91.71 69.31 -67.94
N GLU A 270 90.47 69.72 -68.22
CA GLU A 270 90.17 71.01 -68.86
C GLU A 270 90.64 72.19 -67.99
N ARG A 271 90.50 72.09 -66.65
CA ARG A 271 90.98 73.11 -65.72
C ARG A 271 92.50 73.17 -65.60
N SER A 272 93.23 72.05 -65.74
CA SER A 272 94.69 72.06 -65.75
C SER A 272 95.21 72.64 -67.07
N LEU A 273 94.63 72.28 -68.21
CA LEU A 273 94.95 72.91 -69.51
C LEU A 273 94.66 74.43 -69.49
N LEU A 274 93.50 74.84 -68.94
CA LEU A 274 93.18 76.25 -68.72
C LEU A 274 94.01 76.89 -67.59
N ALA A 275 94.69 76.13 -66.74
CA ALA A 275 95.65 76.66 -65.78
C ALA A 275 97.00 76.89 -66.46
N GLU A 276 97.54 75.90 -67.19
CA GLU A 276 98.77 76.01 -67.98
C GLU A 276 98.73 77.21 -68.95
N LEU A 277 97.63 77.42 -69.67
CA LEU A 277 97.44 78.60 -70.52
C LEU A 277 97.49 79.91 -69.71
N ARG A 278 96.87 79.95 -68.53
CA ARG A 278 96.93 81.12 -67.63
C ARG A 278 98.28 81.27 -66.91
N GLU A 279 99.07 80.21 -66.74
CA GLU A 279 100.46 80.30 -66.27
C GLU A 279 101.31 80.95 -67.36
N GLN A 280 101.16 80.57 -68.63
CA GLN A 280 101.82 81.22 -69.78
C GLN A 280 101.41 82.70 -69.91
N GLU A 281 100.14 83.05 -69.69
CA GLU A 281 99.69 84.45 -69.61
C GLU A 281 100.26 85.18 -68.39
N LYS A 282 100.32 84.53 -67.22
CA LYS A 282 100.92 85.10 -66.00
C LYS A 282 102.41 85.35 -66.17
N GLU A 283 103.17 84.45 -66.80
CA GLU A 283 104.61 84.63 -67.04
C GLU A 283 104.84 85.90 -67.89
N GLN A 284 104.01 86.10 -68.94
CA GLN A 284 104.02 87.32 -69.74
C GLN A 284 103.63 88.57 -68.93
N MET A 285 102.65 88.44 -68.01
CA MET A 285 102.21 89.53 -67.11
C MET A 285 103.19 89.82 -65.97
N LEU A 286 103.94 88.83 -65.48
CA LEU A 286 104.97 88.97 -64.45
C LEU A 286 106.22 89.63 -65.03
N ALA A 287 106.64 89.23 -66.24
CA ALA A 287 107.67 89.93 -67.00
C ALA A 287 107.30 91.38 -67.38
N TYR A 288 106.02 91.77 -67.22
CA TYR A 288 105.54 93.15 -67.29
C TYR A 288 105.46 93.82 -65.91
N LEU A 289 105.04 93.10 -64.86
CA LEU A 289 104.92 93.62 -63.49
C LEU A 289 106.25 93.77 -62.75
N GLU A 290 107.28 92.95 -63.02
CA GLU A 290 108.61 93.14 -62.42
C GLU A 290 109.17 94.53 -62.78
N ARG A 291 108.97 94.96 -64.03
CA ARG A 291 109.31 96.32 -64.53
C ARG A 291 108.55 97.45 -63.84
N LEU A 292 107.48 97.14 -63.10
CA LEU A 292 106.66 98.09 -62.35
C LEU A 292 106.94 98.01 -60.83
N GLN A 293 107.28 96.83 -60.31
CA GLN A 293 107.66 96.65 -58.90
C GLN A 293 109.07 97.20 -58.59
N GLU A 294 109.94 97.29 -59.59
CA GLU A 294 111.16 98.11 -59.53
C GLU A 294 110.85 99.62 -59.31
N GLU A 295 109.66 100.09 -59.70
CA GLU A 295 109.21 101.48 -59.46
C GLU A 295 108.52 101.61 -58.08
N ASP A 296 107.69 100.65 -57.68
CA ASP A 296 106.81 100.71 -56.50
C ASP A 296 107.50 100.44 -55.15
N LEU A 297 108.60 99.67 -55.11
CA LEU A 297 109.31 99.35 -53.85
C LEU A 297 109.87 100.59 -53.12
N LEU A 298 110.03 101.71 -53.84
CA LEU A 298 110.47 103.00 -53.34
C LEU A 298 109.46 103.68 -52.38
N ASP A 299 108.23 103.15 -52.25
CA ASP A 299 107.12 103.89 -51.64
C ASP A 299 106.60 103.38 -50.28
N MET A 300 106.86 102.12 -49.89
CA MET A 300 106.07 101.44 -48.85
C MET A 300 106.66 101.35 -47.42
N GLU A 301 107.91 101.75 -47.17
CA GLU A 301 108.58 101.61 -45.85
C GLU A 301 108.02 102.52 -44.71
N ARG A 302 106.82 103.09 -44.89
CA ARG A 302 106.38 104.33 -44.21
C ARG A 302 105.23 104.17 -43.19
N ARG A 303 104.83 102.95 -42.76
CA ARG A 303 103.46 102.72 -42.19
C ARG A 303 103.21 101.76 -41.00
N HIS A 304 104.17 101.03 -40.43
CA HIS A 304 103.81 99.83 -39.61
C HIS A 304 103.31 100.08 -38.16
N GLU A 305 103.73 101.16 -37.50
CA GLU A 305 104.14 101.09 -36.08
C GLU A 305 103.04 101.20 -34.98
N GLU A 306 101.74 101.13 -35.31
CA GLU A 306 100.70 101.79 -34.49
C GLU A 306 99.84 100.92 -33.52
N LYS A 307 99.81 99.58 -33.64
CA LYS A 307 98.54 98.81 -33.46
C LYS A 307 98.25 98.03 -32.13
N LEU A 308 99.14 98.02 -31.13
CA LEU A 308 99.28 96.86 -30.20
C LEU A 308 98.48 96.77 -28.86
N LYS A 309 97.38 97.51 -28.61
CA LYS A 309 97.02 97.95 -27.22
C LYS A 309 95.69 97.50 -26.54
N MET A 310 94.95 96.44 -26.94
CA MET A 310 93.47 96.40 -26.71
C MET A 310 92.78 95.24 -25.91
N GLN A 311 93.45 94.29 -25.23
CA GLN A 311 92.91 92.90 -25.16
C GLN A 311 92.48 92.22 -23.81
N ALA A 312 92.20 92.92 -22.69
CA ALA A 312 92.27 92.30 -21.34
C ALA A 312 90.98 91.83 -20.59
N GLU A 313 89.76 92.33 -20.88
CA GLU A 313 88.72 92.54 -19.82
C GLU A 313 87.83 91.35 -19.37
N ILE A 314 87.69 90.26 -20.13
CA ILE A 314 86.39 89.55 -20.28
C ILE A 314 85.99 88.47 -19.22
N LYS A 315 86.88 87.98 -18.35
CA LYS A 315 86.80 86.60 -17.79
C LYS A 315 85.88 86.28 -16.57
N ARG A 316 84.96 87.15 -16.08
CA ARG A 316 84.48 87.09 -14.67
C ARG A 316 83.08 86.50 -14.31
N ILE A 317 82.23 86.07 -15.24
CA ILE A 317 80.75 86.10 -15.03
C ILE A 317 80.03 84.73 -14.75
N ASN A 318 80.69 83.57 -14.77
CA ASN A 318 80.01 82.33 -15.22
C ASN A 318 79.45 81.32 -14.17
N ASP A 319 79.65 81.49 -12.85
CA ASP A 319 79.63 80.34 -11.92
C ASP A 319 78.33 80.07 -11.11
N GLU A 320 77.30 80.93 -11.16
CA GLU A 320 76.22 80.93 -10.13
C GLU A 320 75.05 79.92 -10.33
N ASN A 321 74.92 79.28 -11.50
CA ASN A 321 73.60 78.84 -12.01
C ASN A 321 73.08 77.45 -11.54
N GLN A 322 73.76 76.72 -10.65
CA GLN A 322 73.64 75.24 -10.61
C GLN A 322 72.69 74.59 -9.57
N LYS A 323 72.05 75.33 -8.65
CA LYS A 323 71.50 74.73 -7.40
C LYS A 323 70.02 74.28 -7.37
N GLN A 324 69.15 74.69 -8.31
CA GLN A 324 67.68 74.66 -8.12
C GLN A 324 66.93 73.33 -8.42
N LYS A 325 67.58 72.16 -8.47
CA LYS A 325 67.01 70.95 -9.13
C LYS A 325 66.48 69.82 -8.22
N ALA A 326 66.54 69.94 -6.89
CA ALA A 326 66.40 68.78 -5.99
C ALA A 326 64.98 68.48 -5.44
N GLU A 327 64.06 69.45 -5.42
CA GLU A 327 62.92 69.42 -4.48
C GLU A 327 61.68 68.60 -4.90
N ARG A 328 61.63 68.05 -6.13
CA ARG A 328 60.38 67.53 -6.72
C ARG A 328 60.00 66.08 -6.39
N MET A 329 60.87 65.31 -5.72
CA MET A 329 60.71 63.84 -5.59
C MET A 329 59.86 63.35 -4.40
N ALA A 330 59.23 64.24 -3.63
CA ALA A 330 58.74 63.92 -2.27
C ALA A 330 57.23 63.61 -2.12
N GLN A 331 56.42 63.66 -3.19
CA GLN A 331 54.95 63.79 -3.06
C GLN A 331 54.10 62.53 -3.32
N GLU A 332 54.67 61.41 -3.79
CA GLU A 332 53.88 60.31 -4.37
C GLU A 332 53.54 59.13 -3.41
N GLN A 333 54.02 59.13 -2.16
CA GLN A 333 53.99 57.92 -1.29
C GLN A 333 52.74 57.73 -0.39
N LEU A 334 51.65 58.49 -0.59
CA LEU A 334 50.53 58.57 0.37
C LEU A 334 49.20 57.88 -0.03
N ALA A 335 49.13 57.20 -1.17
CA ALA A 335 47.84 56.75 -1.75
C ALA A 335 47.30 55.38 -1.26
N ASP A 336 48.16 54.38 -1.02
CA ASP A 336 47.77 52.96 -1.17
C ASP A 336 47.30 52.20 0.09
N GLN A 337 47.17 52.85 1.26
CA GLN A 337 47.02 52.12 2.54
C GLN A 337 45.59 51.92 3.08
N LEU A 338 44.55 52.49 2.48
CA LEU A 338 43.21 52.58 3.11
C LEU A 338 42.16 51.54 2.66
N VAL A 339 42.46 50.63 1.74
CA VAL A 339 41.43 49.81 1.06
C VAL A 339 41.19 48.41 1.69
N MET A 340 42.09 47.89 2.54
CA MET A 340 42.05 46.47 2.97
C MET A 340 41.38 46.13 4.32
N GLU A 341 41.04 47.10 5.18
CA GLU A 341 40.67 46.79 6.58
C GLU A 341 39.16 46.57 6.85
N PHE A 342 38.26 47.06 6.00
CA PHE A 342 36.85 47.24 6.40
C PHE A 342 35.96 45.99 6.27
N THR A 343 36.27 45.06 5.37
CA THR A 343 35.34 43.97 4.97
C THR A 343 35.35 42.74 5.88
N LYS A 344 36.34 42.56 6.76
CA LYS A 344 36.53 41.32 7.55
C LYS A 344 35.83 41.28 8.91
N LYS A 345 35.22 42.37 9.39
CA LYS A 345 34.82 42.52 10.81
C LYS A 345 33.32 42.44 11.10
N LYS A 346 32.45 42.13 10.12
CA LYS A 346 30.98 42.14 10.31
C LYS A 346 30.30 40.76 10.42
N MET A 347 30.80 39.73 9.74
CA MET A 347 30.15 38.39 9.63
C MET A 347 30.26 37.49 10.88
N ALA A 348 30.62 38.05 12.05
CA ALA A 348 30.97 37.29 13.25
C ALA A 348 30.04 37.58 14.45
N ARG A 349 28.79 37.99 14.20
CA ARG A 349 27.80 38.36 15.25
C ARG A 349 26.39 37.80 15.05
N GLU A 350 26.20 36.85 14.15
CA GLU A 350 24.91 36.22 13.87
C GLU A 350 24.73 34.85 14.55
N ALA A 351 25.74 34.33 15.27
CA ALA A 351 25.79 32.95 15.73
C ALA A 351 25.50 32.71 17.24
N GLU A 352 25.39 33.76 18.06
CA GLU A 352 25.39 33.60 19.54
C GLU A 352 24.03 33.87 20.22
N PHE A 353 22.98 34.29 19.50
CA PHE A 353 21.69 34.64 20.10
C PHE A 353 20.60 33.54 19.97
N GLU A 354 20.81 32.51 19.13
CA GLU A 354 19.86 31.38 19.00
C GLU A 354 19.96 30.34 20.13
N ALA A 355 20.91 30.49 21.06
CA ALA A 355 21.13 29.56 22.18
C ALA A 355 20.32 29.89 23.46
N GLU A 356 19.62 31.03 23.51
CA GLU A 356 18.93 31.51 24.70
C GLU A 356 17.54 30.85 24.93
N GLN A 357 17.62 29.65 25.51
CA GLN A 357 16.68 29.12 26.52
C GLN A 357 15.35 28.50 26.08
N GLU A 358 15.44 27.22 25.66
CA GLU A 358 14.37 26.20 25.79
C GLU A 358 13.86 25.95 27.25
N LYS A 359 14.17 26.82 28.22
CA LYS A 359 14.02 26.51 29.66
C LYS A 359 12.62 26.74 30.24
N ILE A 360 11.79 27.59 29.63
CA ILE A 360 10.46 27.96 30.16
C ILE A 360 9.38 26.92 29.76
N ARG A 361 9.65 25.63 30.03
CA ARG A 361 8.77 24.50 29.64
C ARG A 361 8.51 23.49 30.78
N ARG A 362 8.70 23.87 32.05
CA ARG A 362 8.67 22.94 33.21
C ARG A 362 7.98 23.40 34.51
N GLU A 363 7.41 24.60 34.63
CA GLU A 363 7.02 25.15 35.95
C GLU A 363 5.52 25.20 36.31
N LYS A 364 4.56 24.86 35.43
CA LYS A 364 3.12 25.05 35.72
C LYS A 364 2.24 23.86 35.34
N GLU A 365 2.25 22.81 36.17
CA GLU A 365 1.28 21.70 36.01
C GLU A 365 0.85 20.93 37.28
N LYS A 366 1.58 20.96 38.43
CA LYS A 366 1.32 20.01 39.54
C LYS A 366 1.36 20.59 40.97
N GLU A 367 0.38 21.42 41.32
CA GLU A 367 -0.06 21.61 42.71
C GLU A 367 -1.60 21.76 42.75
N ILE A 368 -2.39 20.67 42.83
CA ILE A 368 -2.64 19.71 43.93
C ILE A 368 -3.77 20.15 44.88
N ALA A 369 -4.91 19.49 44.70
CA ALA A 369 -5.88 19.04 45.70
C ALA A 369 -5.92 19.75 47.08
N ARG A 370 -6.63 20.89 47.17
CA ARG A 370 -7.02 21.50 48.47
C ARG A 370 -8.52 21.77 48.71
N LEU A 371 -9.39 21.51 47.74
CA LEU A 371 -10.84 21.79 47.85
C LEU A 371 -11.69 20.50 47.76
N ARG A 372 -11.64 19.66 48.80
CA ARG A 372 -12.44 18.41 48.88
C ARG A 372 -12.78 17.92 50.30
N ALA A 373 -12.72 18.78 51.33
CA ALA A 373 -12.58 18.33 52.73
C ALA A 373 -13.35 19.15 53.81
N ILE A 374 -14.57 19.66 53.53
CA ILE A 374 -15.27 20.60 54.44
C ILE A 374 -16.73 20.25 54.82
N GLN A 375 -17.41 19.28 54.18
CA GLN A 375 -18.88 19.11 54.30
C GLN A 375 -19.40 17.98 55.23
N GLU A 376 -18.57 17.40 56.11
CA GLU A 376 -18.93 16.21 56.90
C GLU A 376 -19.02 16.47 58.43
N LYS A 377 -19.78 17.48 58.89
CA LYS A 377 -19.95 17.74 60.33
C LYS A 377 -21.22 18.54 60.70
N ALA A 378 -22.40 17.90 60.64
CA ALA A 378 -23.69 18.58 60.84
C ALA A 378 -24.80 17.71 61.48
N GLN A 379 -24.47 16.79 62.40
CA GLN A 379 -25.44 15.98 63.16
C GLN A 379 -25.10 15.97 64.67
N ASP A 380 -26.06 15.52 65.50
CA ASP A 380 -26.02 15.30 66.97
C ASP A 380 -26.27 16.50 67.94
N TYR A 381 -27.54 16.79 68.25
CA TYR A 381 -27.95 17.62 69.42
C TYR A 381 -29.46 17.51 69.82
N ARG A 382 -29.98 16.37 70.30
CA ARG A 382 -31.45 16.25 70.53
C ARG A 382 -32.02 15.15 71.49
N ALA A 383 -31.37 14.79 72.60
CA ALA A 383 -31.57 13.47 73.23
C ALA A 383 -32.12 13.34 74.69
N GLU A 384 -32.49 14.40 75.44
CA GLU A 384 -32.36 14.32 76.93
C GLU A 384 -33.37 15.13 77.80
N GLN A 385 -34.66 14.73 78.00
CA GLN A 385 -35.57 15.52 78.91
C GLN A 385 -36.91 14.98 79.56
N ASP A 386 -37.17 13.69 79.87
CA ASP A 386 -38.53 13.28 80.40
C ASP A 386 -38.60 12.21 81.55
N ALA A 387 -39.17 12.53 82.74
CA ALA A 387 -39.60 11.58 83.83
C ALA A 387 -40.33 12.21 85.08
N LEU A 388 -41.15 11.40 85.84
CA LEU A 388 -41.64 11.48 87.28
C LEU A 388 -43.10 11.95 87.67
N ARG A 389 -43.88 11.15 88.47
CA ARG A 389 -45.08 11.49 89.36
C ARG A 389 -45.86 10.25 89.97
N ALA A 390 -46.22 10.13 91.30
CA ALA A 390 -47.26 9.15 91.89
C ALA A 390 -47.51 9.11 93.46
N LYS A 391 -48.69 8.53 93.94
CA LYS A 391 -49.04 7.73 95.22
C LYS A 391 -50.05 8.25 96.32
N ARG A 392 -51.05 7.40 96.80
CA ARG A 392 -51.65 7.28 98.22
C ARG A 392 -52.93 6.36 98.47
N ASN A 393 -53.20 6.00 99.76
CA ASN A 393 -54.46 5.62 100.54
C ASN A 393 -55.28 4.27 100.43
N GLN A 394 -55.79 3.70 101.58
CA GLN A 394 -56.87 2.64 101.74
C GLN A 394 -57.26 2.29 103.24
N GLU A 395 -58.47 1.74 103.59
CA GLU A 395 -58.90 1.24 104.95
C GLU A 395 -60.32 0.50 105.07
N ALA A 396 -60.66 -0.12 106.25
CA ALA A 396 -61.96 -0.46 106.92
C ALA A 396 -62.82 -1.79 106.69
N ALA A 397 -63.50 -2.35 107.75
CA ALA A 397 -64.46 -3.51 107.77
C ALA A 397 -65.29 -3.73 109.11
N ASP A 398 -66.31 -4.65 109.21
CA ASP A 398 -67.03 -5.04 110.49
C ASP A 398 -67.75 -6.47 110.62
N ARG A 399 -68.94 -6.66 111.29
CA ARG A 399 -69.15 -7.73 112.36
C ARG A 399 -70.27 -8.85 112.44
N GLU A 400 -71.38 -8.93 111.69
CA GLU A 400 -72.61 -9.75 112.08
C GLU A 400 -72.50 -11.30 112.04
N TRP A 401 -73.06 -12.12 113.00
CA TRP A 401 -72.62 -13.54 113.15
C TRP A 401 -73.54 -14.75 113.61
N ARG A 402 -73.88 -14.96 114.89
CA ARG A 402 -73.87 -16.34 115.50
C ARG A 402 -75.03 -17.37 115.32
N ARG A 403 -76.32 -17.02 115.14
CA ARG A 403 -77.37 -18.07 114.92
C ARG A 403 -77.49 -18.47 113.44
N LYS A 404 -77.06 -17.54 112.57
CA LYS A 404 -76.72 -17.67 111.16
C LYS A 404 -75.58 -18.67 110.87
N GLU A 405 -75.12 -19.45 111.86
CA GLU A 405 -74.12 -20.49 111.69
C GLU A 405 -74.68 -21.90 111.56
N LYS A 406 -75.56 -22.39 112.46
CA LYS A 406 -75.78 -23.86 112.59
C LYS A 406 -76.77 -24.48 111.60
N GLU A 407 -77.89 -23.83 111.28
CA GLU A 407 -78.77 -24.29 110.19
C GLU A 407 -78.10 -24.03 108.83
N ASN A 408 -77.41 -22.88 108.75
CA ASN A 408 -76.44 -22.62 107.70
C ASN A 408 -75.33 -23.68 107.66
N ALA A 409 -74.97 -24.39 108.73
CA ALA A 409 -73.93 -25.42 108.68
C ALA A 409 -74.40 -26.70 107.98
N GLN A 410 -75.66 -27.11 108.14
CA GLN A 410 -76.22 -28.23 107.38
C GLN A 410 -76.46 -27.84 105.91
N LYS A 411 -76.98 -26.63 105.66
CA LYS A 411 -77.13 -26.09 104.30
C LYS A 411 -75.77 -25.80 103.64
N LYS A 412 -74.74 -25.40 104.41
CA LYS A 412 -73.32 -25.36 103.99
C LYS A 412 -72.88 -26.77 103.63
N MET A 413 -73.00 -27.80 104.48
CA MET A 413 -72.55 -29.14 104.10
C MET A 413 -73.22 -29.69 102.83
N GLU A 414 -74.54 -29.53 102.65
CA GLU A 414 -75.20 -29.95 101.42
C GLU A 414 -74.75 -29.15 100.19
N THR A 415 -74.63 -27.82 100.32
CA THR A 415 -74.14 -26.97 99.22
C THR A 415 -72.65 -27.18 98.99
N GLU A 416 -71.85 -27.50 100.00
CA GLU A 416 -70.44 -27.86 99.91
C GLU A 416 -70.28 -29.22 99.23
N GLU A 417 -71.11 -30.23 99.51
CA GLU A 417 -71.09 -31.48 98.74
C GLU A 417 -71.46 -31.26 97.27
N LYS A 418 -72.52 -30.48 97.00
CA LYS A 418 -72.94 -30.13 95.64
C LYS A 418 -71.86 -29.30 94.92
N LEU A 419 -71.24 -28.34 95.62
CA LEU A 419 -70.08 -27.57 95.15
C LEU A 419 -68.82 -28.43 95.01
N ARG A 420 -68.62 -29.48 95.81
CA ARG A 420 -67.45 -30.37 95.76
C ARG A 420 -67.57 -31.34 94.59
N LYS A 421 -68.77 -31.88 94.33
CA LYS A 421 -69.11 -32.62 93.11
C LYS A 421 -68.94 -31.71 91.87
N SER A 422 -69.57 -30.54 91.86
CA SER A 422 -69.41 -29.55 90.77
C SER A 422 -67.98 -29.02 90.59
N ARG A 423 -67.18 -28.88 91.66
CA ARG A 423 -65.74 -28.55 91.58
C ARG A 423 -64.94 -29.70 90.99
N LEU A 424 -65.22 -30.95 91.35
CA LEU A 424 -64.56 -32.13 90.77
C LEU A 424 -64.91 -32.26 89.27
N GLU A 425 -66.17 -32.07 88.90
CA GLU A 425 -66.62 -32.02 87.51
C GLU A 425 -65.94 -30.87 86.74
N GLN A 426 -65.86 -29.67 87.34
CA GLN A 426 -65.19 -28.53 86.72
C GLN A 426 -63.66 -28.70 86.64
N VAL A 427 -63.03 -29.40 87.60
CA VAL A 427 -61.62 -29.77 87.55
C VAL A 427 -61.38 -30.79 86.44
N ALA A 428 -62.14 -31.88 86.39
CA ALA A 428 -62.02 -32.88 85.32
C ALA A 428 -62.30 -32.27 83.93
N PHE A 429 -63.26 -31.35 83.80
CA PHE A 429 -63.51 -30.62 82.56
C PHE A 429 -62.34 -29.69 82.19
N LYS A 430 -61.73 -29.00 83.16
CA LYS A 430 -60.53 -28.18 82.97
C LYS A 430 -59.32 -29.01 82.58
N GLU A 431 -59.09 -30.14 83.24
CA GLU A 431 -58.02 -31.09 82.92
C GLU A 431 -58.19 -31.65 81.51
N HIS A 432 -59.41 -32.03 81.12
CA HIS A 432 -59.72 -32.46 79.75
C HIS A 432 -59.52 -31.35 78.72
N THR A 433 -59.99 -30.12 78.98
CA THR A 433 -59.76 -29.00 78.05
C THR A 433 -58.28 -28.62 77.94
N LEU A 434 -57.52 -28.64 79.04
CA LEU A 434 -56.08 -28.42 79.05
C LEU A 434 -55.33 -29.52 78.29
N ALA A 435 -55.71 -30.79 78.46
CA ALA A 435 -55.13 -31.91 77.72
C ALA A 435 -55.40 -31.79 76.21
N VAL A 436 -56.61 -31.38 75.82
CA VAL A 436 -56.96 -31.10 74.41
C VAL A 436 -56.19 -29.89 73.86
N GLN A 437 -55.95 -28.85 74.66
CA GLN A 437 -55.10 -27.72 74.28
C GLN A 437 -53.65 -28.15 74.06
N VAL A 438 -53.04 -28.85 75.02
CA VAL A 438 -51.66 -29.35 74.92
C VAL A 438 -51.47 -30.30 73.72
N GLN A 439 -52.48 -31.11 73.36
CA GLN A 439 -52.39 -31.93 72.14
C GLN A 439 -52.50 -31.09 70.86
N ARG A 440 -53.33 -30.03 70.83
CA ARG A 440 -53.38 -29.09 69.69
C ARG A 440 -52.07 -28.33 69.53
N GLU A 441 -51.49 -27.86 70.63
CA GLU A 441 -50.19 -27.18 70.64
C GLU A 441 -49.07 -28.10 70.14
N ARG A 442 -49.09 -29.39 70.49
CA ARG A 442 -48.17 -30.40 69.95
C ARG A 442 -48.38 -30.64 68.45
N ASP A 443 -49.63 -30.84 68.03
CA ASP A 443 -50.00 -30.99 66.62
C ASP A 443 -49.54 -29.79 65.77
N GLU A 444 -49.72 -28.58 66.28
CA GLU A 444 -49.32 -27.33 65.63
C GLU A 444 -47.79 -27.18 65.62
N PHE A 445 -47.10 -27.49 66.73
CA PHE A 445 -45.64 -27.51 66.79
C PHE A 445 -45.02 -28.54 65.84
N GLU A 446 -45.60 -29.73 65.70
CA GLU A 446 -45.17 -30.74 64.74
C GLU A 446 -45.47 -30.36 63.28
N ARG A 447 -46.53 -29.59 63.01
CA ARG A 447 -46.79 -29.01 61.69
C ARG A 447 -45.77 -27.92 61.37
N ILE A 448 -45.43 -27.06 62.33
CA ILE A 448 -44.39 -26.03 62.21
C ILE A 448 -43.01 -26.68 61.97
N LEU A 449 -42.64 -27.71 62.73
CA LEU A 449 -41.39 -28.44 62.53
C LEU A 449 -41.33 -29.15 61.17
N ARG A 450 -42.44 -29.71 60.68
CA ARG A 450 -42.52 -30.27 59.32
C ARG A 450 -42.34 -29.20 58.25
N ALA A 451 -43.07 -28.08 58.36
CA ALA A 451 -42.93 -26.96 57.44
C ALA A 451 -41.52 -26.36 57.43
N GLN A 452 -40.86 -26.24 58.60
CA GLN A 452 -39.47 -25.79 58.71
C GLN A 452 -38.49 -26.78 58.09
N ARG A 453 -38.65 -28.09 58.29
CA ARG A 453 -37.81 -29.12 57.63
C ARG A 453 -37.95 -29.06 56.12
N GLU A 454 -39.19 -29.03 55.61
CA GLU A 454 -39.47 -28.85 54.19
C GLU A 454 -38.86 -27.56 53.62
N GLN A 455 -38.94 -26.46 54.36
CA GLN A 455 -38.36 -25.17 53.96
C GLN A 455 -36.83 -25.27 53.86
N ILE A 456 -36.17 -25.88 54.85
CA ILE A 456 -34.72 -26.12 54.85
C ILE A 456 -34.31 -27.04 53.68
N GLU A 457 -35.09 -28.06 53.35
CA GLU A 457 -34.82 -28.94 52.19
C GLU A 457 -35.03 -28.21 50.86
N LYS A 458 -36.08 -27.38 50.73
CA LYS A 458 -36.32 -26.54 49.55
C LYS A 458 -35.19 -25.51 49.37
N GLU A 459 -34.74 -24.87 50.45
CA GLU A 459 -33.61 -23.94 50.42
C GLU A 459 -32.28 -24.61 50.08
N LYS A 460 -32.00 -25.81 50.61
CA LYS A 460 -30.83 -26.61 50.21
C LYS A 460 -30.87 -26.97 48.73
N LEU A 461 -32.01 -27.47 48.22
CA LEU A 461 -32.19 -27.78 46.81
C LEU A 461 -32.05 -26.55 45.90
N GLU A 462 -32.48 -25.37 46.36
CA GLU A 462 -32.20 -24.12 45.65
C GLU A 462 -30.72 -23.71 45.71
N GLN A 463 -30.06 -23.86 46.86
CA GLN A 463 -28.64 -23.56 47.02
C GLN A 463 -27.77 -24.49 46.15
N GLU A 464 -28.11 -25.78 46.05
CA GLU A 464 -27.45 -26.74 45.14
C GLU A 464 -27.68 -26.39 43.67
N LYS A 465 -28.90 -25.98 43.28
CA LYS A 465 -29.19 -25.49 41.92
C LYS A 465 -28.44 -24.21 41.59
N LYS A 466 -28.35 -23.28 42.54
CA LYS A 466 -27.59 -22.03 42.40
C LYS A 466 -26.09 -22.32 42.32
N ALA A 467 -25.55 -23.19 43.18
CA ALA A 467 -24.14 -23.59 43.17
C ALA A 467 -23.75 -24.33 41.89
N THR A 468 -24.56 -25.29 41.42
CA THR A 468 -24.32 -25.99 40.15
C THR A 468 -24.43 -25.06 38.95
N GLY A 469 -25.39 -24.12 38.95
CA GLY A 469 -25.46 -23.05 37.94
C GLY A 469 -24.23 -22.14 37.94
N CYS A 470 -23.74 -21.71 39.12
CA CYS A 470 -22.50 -20.94 39.25
C CYS A 470 -21.27 -21.73 38.78
N LEU A 471 -21.18 -23.04 39.07
CA LEU A 471 -20.10 -23.91 38.59
C LEU A 471 -20.15 -24.09 37.07
N GLN A 472 -21.33 -24.27 36.49
CA GLN A 472 -21.51 -24.33 35.03
C GLN A 472 -21.09 -23.01 34.37
N HIS A 473 -21.55 -21.86 34.89
CA HIS A 473 -21.18 -20.54 34.39
C HIS A 473 -19.67 -20.28 34.52
N ALA A 474 -19.04 -20.63 35.65
CA ALA A 474 -17.60 -20.50 35.84
C ALA A 474 -16.79 -21.40 34.90
N ASN A 475 -17.26 -22.62 34.62
CA ASN A 475 -16.62 -23.52 33.67
C ASN A 475 -16.81 -23.06 32.21
N GLU A 476 -17.94 -22.46 31.88
CA GLU A 476 -18.19 -21.82 30.58
C GLU A 476 -17.30 -20.58 30.38
N LEU A 477 -17.17 -19.70 31.39
CA LEU A 477 -16.20 -18.59 31.36
C LEU A 477 -14.76 -19.11 31.18
N ARG A 478 -14.37 -20.20 31.86
CA ARG A 478 -13.06 -20.87 31.66
C ARG A 478 -12.92 -21.48 30.25
N ARG A 479 -14.01 -21.88 29.58
CA ARG A 479 -13.98 -22.29 28.16
C ARG A 479 -13.75 -21.08 27.26
N GLN A 480 -14.56 -20.03 27.43
CA GLN A 480 -14.47 -18.79 26.64
C GLN A 480 -13.10 -18.11 26.75
N VAL A 481 -12.50 -18.06 27.96
CA VAL A 481 -11.14 -17.54 28.16
C VAL A 481 -10.10 -18.36 27.38
N ARG A 482 -10.17 -19.70 27.44
CA ARG A 482 -9.24 -20.58 26.69
C ARG A 482 -9.42 -20.45 25.18
N GLU A 483 -10.65 -20.36 24.68
CA GLU A 483 -10.91 -20.13 23.26
C GLU A 483 -10.43 -18.74 22.81
N ASN A 484 -10.61 -17.70 23.62
CA ASN A 484 -10.14 -16.36 23.26
C ASN A 484 -8.61 -16.29 23.28
N GLN A 485 -7.94 -16.96 24.23
CA GLN A 485 -6.49 -17.14 24.23
C GLN A 485 -6.02 -17.92 22.98
N GLN A 486 -6.70 -19.00 22.59
CA GLN A 486 -6.39 -19.74 21.37
C GLN A 486 -6.58 -18.89 20.11
N ARG A 487 -7.66 -18.11 20.01
CA ARG A 487 -7.87 -17.14 18.91
C ARG A 487 -6.80 -16.06 18.88
N GLN A 488 -6.37 -15.53 20.02
CA GLN A 488 -5.25 -14.56 20.08
C GLN A 488 -3.93 -15.18 19.61
N VAL A 489 -3.64 -16.43 20.00
CA VAL A 489 -2.45 -17.17 19.52
C VAL A 489 -2.55 -17.43 18.01
N GLN A 490 -3.71 -17.85 17.50
CA GLN A 490 -3.95 -18.05 16.07
C GLN A 490 -3.81 -16.75 15.26
N ASN A 491 -4.39 -15.64 15.73
CA ASN A 491 -4.25 -14.33 15.09
C ASN A 491 -2.78 -13.84 15.10
N ARG A 492 -2.03 -14.14 16.18
CA ARG A 492 -0.60 -13.83 16.27
C ARG A 492 0.25 -14.71 15.34
N LEU A 493 -0.11 -15.98 15.17
CA LEU A 493 0.53 -16.87 14.18
C LEU A 493 0.21 -16.41 12.76
N ALA A 494 -1.05 -16.10 12.45
CA ALA A 494 -1.48 -15.59 11.14
C ALA A 494 -0.74 -14.30 10.76
N THR A 495 -0.65 -13.32 11.66
CA THR A 495 0.09 -12.07 11.40
C THR A 495 1.61 -12.28 11.28
N PHE A 496 2.19 -13.28 11.96
CA PHE A 496 3.58 -13.70 11.71
C PHE A 496 3.75 -14.44 10.37
N GLU A 497 2.78 -15.25 9.94
CA GLU A 497 2.78 -15.91 8.62
C GLU A 497 2.60 -14.90 7.49
N GLU A 498 1.71 -13.92 7.62
CA GLU A 498 1.56 -12.80 6.70
C GLU A 498 2.85 -11.98 6.63
N GLY A 499 3.43 -11.62 7.77
CA GLY A 499 4.73 -10.94 7.84
C GLY A 499 5.88 -11.77 7.23
N ARG A 500 5.79 -13.11 7.28
CA ARG A 500 6.74 -14.01 6.59
C ARG A 500 6.49 -14.04 5.08
N ARG A 501 5.23 -14.17 4.62
CA ARG A 501 4.87 -14.14 3.20
C ARG A 501 5.26 -12.83 2.55
N LEU A 502 4.99 -11.70 3.20
CA LEU A 502 5.43 -10.37 2.76
C LEU A 502 6.95 -10.27 2.63
N LYS A 503 7.73 -10.87 3.55
CA LYS A 503 9.20 -10.94 3.43
C LYS A 503 9.64 -11.82 2.26
N GLU A 504 9.03 -13.00 2.09
CA GLU A 504 9.34 -13.90 0.97
C GLU A 504 8.93 -13.29 -0.39
N GLU A 505 7.83 -12.53 -0.46
CA GLU A 505 7.41 -11.81 -1.67
C GLU A 505 8.29 -10.59 -1.96
N ALA A 506 8.70 -9.83 -0.94
CA ALA A 506 9.64 -8.73 -1.07
C ALA A 506 11.04 -9.22 -1.48
N GLN A 507 11.49 -10.35 -0.95
CA GLN A 507 12.72 -11.01 -1.39
C GLN A 507 12.61 -11.45 -2.85
N LYS A 508 11.55 -12.18 -3.24
CA LYS A 508 11.30 -12.57 -4.63
C LYS A 508 11.14 -11.36 -5.57
N ARG A 509 10.71 -10.19 -5.07
CA ARG A 509 10.69 -8.93 -5.84
C ARG A 509 12.10 -8.37 -6.04
N ARG A 510 12.93 -8.34 -5.00
CA ARG A 510 14.35 -7.94 -5.09
C ARG A 510 15.13 -8.84 -6.04
N GLU A 511 15.04 -10.16 -5.89
CA GLU A 511 15.67 -11.15 -6.77
C GLU A 511 15.30 -10.91 -8.25
N ARG A 512 14.01 -10.76 -8.57
CA ARG A 512 13.55 -10.42 -9.94
C ARG A 512 14.09 -9.07 -10.44
N ILE A 513 14.20 -8.07 -9.57
CA ILE A 513 14.72 -6.76 -9.95
C ILE A 513 16.24 -6.82 -10.18
N GLU A 514 16.98 -7.55 -9.35
CA GLU A 514 18.42 -7.79 -9.50
C GLU A 514 18.75 -8.56 -10.77
N ASP A 515 17.97 -9.60 -11.11
CA ASP A 515 18.15 -10.34 -12.35
C ASP A 515 17.85 -9.49 -13.60
N ILE A 516 16.85 -8.60 -13.54
CA ILE A 516 16.60 -7.62 -14.61
C ILE A 516 17.71 -6.56 -14.67
N LYS A 517 18.27 -6.11 -13.53
CA LYS A 517 19.45 -5.22 -13.51
C LYS A 517 20.63 -5.89 -14.21
N LYS A 518 20.93 -7.17 -13.91
CA LYS A 518 21.98 -7.97 -14.60
C LYS A 518 21.72 -8.07 -16.10
N GLN A 519 20.52 -8.46 -16.52
CA GLN A 519 20.15 -8.51 -17.95
C GLN A 519 20.32 -7.15 -18.64
N LYS A 520 19.96 -6.04 -17.97
CA LYS A 520 20.13 -4.67 -18.49
C LYS A 520 21.60 -4.21 -18.53
N LEU A 521 22.48 -4.79 -17.72
CA LEU A 521 23.94 -4.61 -17.80
C LEU A 521 24.56 -5.43 -18.93
N GLU A 522 24.07 -6.65 -19.15
CA GLU A 522 24.44 -7.47 -20.30
C GLU A 522 23.97 -6.81 -21.61
N GLU A 523 22.74 -6.27 -21.68
CA GLU A 523 22.27 -5.41 -22.78
C GLU A 523 23.19 -4.18 -22.98
N LEU A 524 23.68 -3.55 -21.88
CA LEU A 524 24.60 -2.41 -21.96
C LEU A 524 25.94 -2.79 -22.61
N ARG A 525 26.56 -3.87 -22.13
CA ARG A 525 27.80 -4.44 -22.69
C ARG A 525 27.62 -4.86 -24.15
N ALA A 526 26.49 -5.49 -24.48
CA ALA A 526 26.15 -5.89 -25.84
C ALA A 526 25.98 -4.69 -26.80
N THR A 527 25.65 -3.49 -26.30
CA THR A 527 25.68 -2.25 -27.10
C THR A 527 27.08 -1.68 -27.36
N GLY A 528 28.15 -2.39 -27.00
CA GLY A 528 29.54 -2.04 -27.35
C GLY A 528 30.12 -0.86 -26.58
N LEU A 529 29.54 -0.50 -25.42
CA LEU A 529 30.12 0.53 -24.57
C LEU A 529 31.47 0.10 -23.98
N PRO A 530 32.45 1.02 -23.84
CA PRO A 530 33.68 0.74 -23.10
C PRO A 530 33.39 0.33 -21.65
N GLU A 531 33.97 -0.79 -21.22
CA GLU A 531 33.65 -1.46 -19.96
C GLU A 531 33.81 -0.59 -18.71
N LYS A 532 34.66 0.46 -18.77
CA LYS A 532 34.74 1.55 -17.77
C LYS A 532 33.35 2.08 -17.37
N TYR A 533 32.48 2.35 -18.34
CA TYR A 533 31.14 2.91 -18.10
C TYR A 533 30.13 1.84 -17.68
N CYS A 534 30.34 0.58 -18.08
CA CYS A 534 29.57 -0.56 -17.58
C CYS A 534 29.82 -0.74 -16.07
N ILE A 535 31.08 -0.84 -15.66
CA ILE A 535 31.50 -0.96 -14.25
C ILE A 535 31.02 0.26 -13.43
N GLU A 536 31.10 1.47 -13.98
CA GLU A 536 30.58 2.67 -13.31
C GLU A 536 29.05 2.61 -13.13
N ALA A 537 28.31 2.05 -14.09
CA ALA A 537 26.87 1.81 -13.97
C ALA A 537 26.55 0.70 -12.95
N GLU A 538 27.33 -0.38 -12.91
CA GLU A 538 27.20 -1.46 -11.91
C GLU A 538 27.42 -0.94 -10.48
N HIS A 539 28.49 -0.18 -10.28
CA HIS A 539 28.80 0.42 -8.99
C HIS A 539 27.68 1.37 -8.53
N LYS A 540 27.16 2.20 -9.43
CA LYS A 540 26.01 3.10 -9.14
C LYS A 540 24.68 2.37 -8.94
N ALA A 541 24.52 1.15 -9.45
CA ALA A 541 23.33 0.30 -9.24
C ALA A 541 23.39 -0.50 -7.94
N ASN A 542 24.61 -0.87 -7.51
CA ASN A 542 24.87 -1.62 -6.28
C ASN A 542 24.99 -0.72 -5.05
N ILE A 543 25.32 0.57 -5.23
CA ILE A 543 24.98 1.59 -4.24
C ILE A 543 23.44 1.62 -4.16
N LEU A 544 22.91 1.03 -3.07
CA LEU A 544 21.50 1.17 -2.73
C LEU A 544 21.13 2.66 -2.75
N PRO A 545 20.01 3.08 -3.38
CA PRO A 545 19.52 4.43 -3.18
C PRO A 545 19.36 4.64 -1.68
N THR A 546 20.01 5.66 -1.14
CA THR A 546 20.02 5.93 0.30
C THR A 546 18.58 6.14 0.74
N THR A 547 17.98 5.11 1.35
CA THR A 547 16.59 5.16 1.78
C THR A 547 16.45 6.34 2.72
N SER A 548 15.67 7.34 2.34
CA SER A 548 15.37 8.47 3.18
C SER A 548 14.57 7.97 4.39
N VAL A 549 15.29 7.71 5.49
CA VAL A 549 14.70 7.27 6.76
C VAL A 549 14.03 8.48 7.42
N ASN A 550 12.78 8.70 7.00
CA ASN A 550 11.82 9.63 7.57
C ASN A 550 10.61 8.82 8.08
#